data_AF-A0A377PMW6-F1
#
_entry.id   AF-A0A377PMW6-F1
#
_cell.length_a   1.000
_cell.length_b   1.000
_cell.length_c   1.000
_cell.angle_alpha   90.00
_cell.angle_beta   90.00
_cell.angle_gamma   90.00
#
_symmetry.space_group_name_H-M   'P 1'
#
loop_
_entity.id
_entity.type
_entity.pdbx_description
1 polymer ?
#
loop_
_entity_poly.entity_id
_entity_poly.type
_entity_poly.pdbx_seq_one_letter_code
_entity_poly.pdbx_strand_id
1 'polypeptide(L)'
;MILVDYLTLMTAEKADRNDLAYGIITKGLKNLAKELGCVVVLLTQLNRSLETRVNKRPLPSDSRDTGQIEQDCDYWVGIHREGAFDENANQEDTELILRLNRHGKTGDSLLPPD
;
A
#
# COMPACT_ATOMS: atom_id res chain seq x y z
N MET A 1 0.12 -16.28 8.98
CA MET A 1 0.08 -14.88 8.51
C MET A 1 1.52 -14.39 8.44
N ILE A 2 1.88 -13.70 7.36
CA ILE A 2 3.22 -13.16 7.12
C ILE A 2 3.09 -11.64 7.00
N LEU A 3 3.95 -10.91 7.71
CA LEU A 3 4.04 -9.44 7.61
C LEU A 3 5.43 -9.07 7.07
N VAL A 4 5.46 -8.17 6.09
CA VAL A 4 6.69 -7.68 5.47
C VAL A 4 6.74 -6.15 5.59
N ASP A 5 7.73 -5.66 6.34
CA ASP A 5 8.00 -4.24 6.57
C ASP A 5 9.46 -3.93 6.17
N TYR A 6 9.74 -3.27 5.06
CA TYR A 6 8.87 -2.86 3.95
C TYR A 6 9.50 -3.28 2.60
N LEU A 7 8.72 -3.23 1.52
CA LEU A 7 9.09 -3.77 0.19
C LEU A 7 10.47 -3.33 -0.32
N THR A 8 10.79 -2.04 -0.23
CA THR A 8 12.05 -1.49 -0.77
C THR A 8 13.30 -1.86 0.06
N LEU A 9 13.15 -2.57 1.19
CA LEU A 9 14.26 -3.19 1.92
C LEU A 9 14.60 -4.59 1.37
N MET A 10 13.72 -5.21 0.58
CA MET A 10 13.98 -6.51 -0.03
C MET A 10 15.01 -6.37 -1.14
N THR A 11 16.04 -7.23 -1.13
CA THR A 11 17.05 -7.26 -2.18
C THR A 11 16.40 -7.66 -3.50
N ALA A 12 16.22 -6.68 -4.38
CA ALA A 12 15.87 -6.96 -5.76
C ALA A 12 17.14 -7.30 -6.54
N GLU A 13 17.07 -8.33 -7.40
CA GLU A 13 18.13 -8.53 -8.40
C GLU A 13 18.26 -7.27 -9.25
N LYS A 14 19.48 -6.96 -9.72
CA LYS A 14 19.70 -5.83 -10.63
C LYS A 14 18.86 -6.02 -11.88
N ALA A 15 17.73 -5.32 -11.94
CA ALA A 15 16.92 -5.16 -13.14
C ALA A 15 17.18 -3.78 -13.73
N ASP A 16 17.05 -3.63 -15.04
CA ASP A 16 17.19 -2.35 -15.74
C ASP A 16 16.16 -1.30 -15.27
N ARG A 17 15.05 -1.76 -14.68
CA ARG A 17 14.03 -0.91 -14.07
C ARG A 17 13.56 -1.47 -12.73
N ASN A 18 13.43 -0.58 -11.75
CA ASN A 18 12.98 -0.93 -10.39
C ASN A 18 11.57 -1.54 -10.37
N ASP A 19 10.68 -1.11 -11.26
CA ASP A 19 9.30 -1.60 -11.33
C ASP A 19 9.20 -3.08 -11.69
N LEU A 20 10.03 -3.55 -12.62
CA LEU A 20 10.15 -4.97 -12.96
C LEU A 20 10.70 -5.78 -11.79
N ALA A 21 11.70 -5.26 -11.09
CA ALA A 21 12.33 -5.91 -9.95
C ALA A 21 11.32 -6.12 -8.81
N TYR A 22 10.56 -5.08 -8.46
CA TYR A 22 9.52 -5.18 -7.44
C TYR A 22 8.32 -6.02 -7.88
N GLY A 23 7.98 -6.00 -9.17
CA GLY A 23 6.93 -6.86 -9.74
C GLY A 23 7.24 -8.36 -9.62
N ILE A 24 8.52 -8.75 -9.68
CA ILE A 24 8.94 -10.13 -9.42
C ILE A 24 8.72 -10.50 -7.95
N ILE A 25 9.09 -9.60 -7.04
CA ILE A 25 8.95 -9.80 -5.59
C ILE A 25 7.46 -9.96 -5.22
N THR A 26 6.58 -9.09 -5.71
CA THR A 26 5.15 -9.11 -5.38
C THR A 26 4.45 -10.35 -5.91
N LYS A 27 4.81 -10.81 -7.12
CA LYS A 27 4.35 -12.11 -7.65
C LYS A 27 4.86 -13.28 -6.81
N GLY A 28 6.12 -13.26 -6.39
CA GLY A 28 6.69 -14.26 -5.50
C GLY A 28 5.92 -14.36 -4.19
N LEU A 29 5.64 -13.22 -3.55
CA LEU A 29 4.85 -13.14 -2.32
C LEU A 29 3.41 -13.64 -2.52
N LYS A 30 2.78 -13.32 -3.65
CA LYS A 30 1.44 -13.81 -4.00
C LYS A 30 1.40 -15.32 -4.20
N ASN A 31 2.42 -15.90 -4.83
CA ASN A 31 2.54 -17.34 -4.99
C ASN A 31 2.79 -18.04 -3.65
N LEU A 32 3.69 -17.48 -2.82
CA LEU A 32 3.95 -17.96 -1.46
C LEU A 32 2.67 -17.98 -0.61
N ALA A 33 1.87 -16.91 -0.67
CA ALA A 33 0.59 -16.82 0.02
C ALA A 33 -0.35 -17.98 -0.38
N LYS A 34 -0.43 -18.30 -1.68
CA LYS A 34 -1.24 -19.39 -2.21
C LYS A 34 -0.71 -20.76 -1.79
N GLU A 35 0.60 -20.96 -1.88
CA GLU A 35 1.25 -22.23 -1.55
C GLU A 35 1.11 -22.58 -0.07
N LEU A 36 1.30 -21.59 0.81
CA LEU A 36 1.18 -21.77 2.26
C LEU A 36 -0.25 -21.60 2.77
N GLY A 37 -1.21 -21.26 1.91
CA GLY A 37 -2.60 -21.00 2.28
C GLY A 37 -2.74 -19.91 3.36
N CYS A 38 -1.92 -18.86 3.31
CA CYS A 38 -1.84 -17.85 4.36
C CYS A 38 -1.93 -16.42 3.81
N VAL A 39 -2.34 -15.48 4.68
CA VAL A 39 -2.37 -14.05 4.36
C VAL A 39 -0.96 -13.46 4.44
N VAL A 40 -0.57 -12.71 3.40
CA VAL A 40 0.65 -11.89 3.35
C VAL A 40 0.24 -10.42 3.35
N VAL A 41 0.77 -9.66 4.31
CA VAL A 41 0.65 -8.21 4.37
C VAL A 41 2.01 -7.60 4.05
N LEU A 42 2.04 -6.67 3.10
CA LEU A 42 3.26 -6.00 2.63
C LEU A 42 3.10 -4.49 2.78
N LEU A 43 4.05 -3.85 3.44
CA LEU A 43 4.12 -2.39 3.51
C LEU A 43 4.89 -1.84 2.31
N THR A 44 4.35 -0.78 1.70
CA THR A 44 4.98 -0.03 0.63
C THR A 44 4.97 1.45 0.95
N GLN A 45 6.00 2.16 0.51
CA GLN A 45 6.08 3.61 0.63
C GLN A 45 5.35 4.27 -0.55
N LEU A 46 4.77 5.44 -0.27
CA LEU A 46 4.13 6.28 -1.28
C LEU A 46 5.13 7.27 -1.88
N ASN A 47 4.87 7.71 -3.11
CA ASN A 47 5.59 8.79 -3.76
C ASN A 47 5.30 10.12 -3.07
N ARG A 48 6.35 10.95 -2.89
CA ARG A 48 6.24 12.29 -2.27
C ARG A 48 5.33 13.26 -3.03
N SER A 49 5.06 12.99 -4.31
CA SER A 49 4.11 13.78 -5.11
C SER A 49 2.71 13.80 -4.50
N LEU A 50 2.34 12.83 -3.67
CA LEU A 50 1.10 12.84 -2.90
C LEU A 50 0.94 14.11 -2.05
N GLU A 51 2.02 14.60 -1.45
CA GLU A 51 2.00 15.77 -0.55
C GLU A 51 1.68 17.08 -1.30
N THR A 52 1.96 17.12 -2.60
CA THR A 52 1.66 18.29 -3.45
C THR A 52 0.21 18.35 -3.93
N ARG A 53 -0.57 17.27 -3.73
CA ARG A 53 -1.98 17.22 -4.14
C ARG A 53 -2.84 18.02 -3.17
N VAL A 54 -3.91 18.63 -3.70
CA VAL A 54 -4.96 19.28 -2.89
C VAL A 54 -5.60 18.26 -1.96
N ASN A 55 -6.01 17.11 -2.51
CA ASN A 55 -6.45 15.97 -1.72
C ASN A 55 -5.26 15.02 -1.53
N LYS A 56 -4.81 14.89 -0.29
CA LYS A 56 -3.65 14.07 0.10
C LYS A 56 -4.02 12.63 0.46
N ARG A 57 -5.25 12.21 0.21
CA ARG A 57 -5.66 10.81 0.39
C ARG A 57 -4.88 9.90 -0.58
N PRO A 58 -4.28 8.81 -0.09
CA PRO A 58 -3.57 7.84 -0.90
C PRO A 58 -4.45 7.13 -1.95
N LEU A 59 -3.85 6.88 -3.11
CA LEU A 59 -4.36 6.09 -4.22
C LEU A 59 -3.35 4.97 -4.56
N PRO A 60 -3.79 3.86 -5.18
CA PRO A 60 -2.88 2.78 -5.59
C PRO A 60 -1.70 3.26 -6.44
N SER A 61 -1.95 4.23 -7.32
CA SER A 61 -0.95 4.88 -8.18
C SER A 61 0.13 5.65 -7.43
N ASP A 62 -0.08 5.98 -6.15
CA ASP A 62 0.95 6.62 -5.33
C ASP A 62 2.00 5.63 -4.84
N SER A 63 1.79 4.31 -4.98
CA SER A 63 2.79 3.31 -4.61
C SER A 63 4.09 3.54 -5.42
N ARG A 64 5.21 3.65 -4.72
CA ARG A 64 6.48 4.05 -5.34
C ARG A 64 6.99 3.03 -6.35
N ASP A 65 7.29 3.48 -7.57
CA ASP A 65 7.96 2.70 -8.62
C ASP A 65 7.29 1.35 -8.94
N THR A 66 5.97 1.19 -8.72
CA THR A 66 5.34 -0.13 -8.64
C THR A 66 3.94 -0.22 -9.27
N GLY A 67 3.77 0.12 -10.55
CA GLY A 67 2.50 -0.11 -11.27
C GLY A 67 2.05 -1.58 -11.24
N GLN A 68 2.97 -2.52 -11.03
CA GLN A 68 2.69 -3.96 -10.94
C GLN A 68 2.07 -4.38 -9.60
N ILE A 69 2.30 -3.63 -8.49
CA ILE A 69 1.68 -3.95 -7.19
C ILE A 69 0.17 -3.88 -7.26
N GLU A 70 -0.37 -2.85 -7.92
CA GLU A 70 -1.80 -2.69 -8.14
C GLU A 70 -2.40 -3.91 -8.87
N GLN A 71 -1.65 -4.49 -9.81
CA GLN A 71 -2.08 -5.65 -10.56
C GLN A 71 -1.94 -6.97 -9.79
N ASP A 72 -1.00 -7.07 -8.85
CA ASP A 72 -0.71 -8.32 -8.14
C ASP A 72 -1.49 -8.45 -6.82
N CYS A 73 -1.81 -7.33 -6.16
CA CYS A 73 -2.51 -7.32 -4.88
C CYS A 73 -4.00 -7.67 -5.03
N ASP A 74 -4.56 -8.39 -4.05
CA ASP A 74 -6.02 -8.57 -3.94
C ASP A 74 -6.69 -7.38 -3.27
N TYR A 75 -5.97 -6.77 -2.33
CA TYR A 75 -6.41 -5.63 -1.54
C TYR A 75 -5.31 -4.58 -1.52
N TRP A 76 -5.71 -3.32 -1.62
CA TRP A 76 -4.82 -2.18 -1.40
C TRP A 76 -5.49 -1.22 -0.43
N VAL A 77 -4.80 -0.94 0.67
CA VAL A 77 -5.29 -0.10 1.75
C VAL A 77 -4.32 1.06 1.95
N GLY A 78 -4.84 2.28 1.81
CA GLY A 78 -4.12 3.50 2.18
C GLY A 78 -4.39 3.83 3.65
N ILE A 79 -3.37 4.34 4.34
CA ILE A 79 -3.51 4.93 5.68
C ILE A 79 -3.41 6.43 5.51
N HIS A 80 -4.40 7.16 6.01
CA HIS A 80 -4.47 8.62 5.91
C HIS A 80 -4.74 9.24 7.27
N ARG A 81 -4.02 10.32 7.59
CA ARG A 81 -4.21 11.10 8.81
C ARG A 81 -4.32 12.57 8.43
N GLU A 82 -5.53 13.12 8.44
CA GLU A 82 -5.77 14.52 8.03
C GLU A 82 -4.98 15.49 8.93
N GLY A 83 -4.90 15.21 10.22
CA GLY A 83 -4.13 16.01 11.18
C GLY A 83 -2.63 16.13 10.86
N ALA A 84 -2.06 15.22 10.05
CA ALA A 84 -0.68 15.37 9.57
C ALA A 84 -0.49 16.53 8.58
N PHE A 85 -1.57 17.05 7.99
CA PHE A 85 -1.54 18.03 6.92
C PHE A 85 -2.34 19.30 7.23
N ASP A 86 -3.30 19.23 8.15
CA ASP A 86 -4.10 20.36 8.61
C ASP A 86 -4.16 20.35 10.15
N GLU A 87 -3.62 21.41 10.76
CA GLU A 87 -3.61 21.57 12.22
C GLU A 87 -5.03 21.76 12.81
N ASN A 88 -6.00 22.16 11.98
CA ASN A 88 -7.40 22.34 12.39
C ASN A 88 -8.20 21.03 12.36
N ALA A 89 -7.67 19.98 11.73
CA ALA A 89 -8.31 18.67 11.70
C ALA A 89 -8.12 17.94 13.04
N ASN A 90 -8.97 16.94 13.30
CA ASN A 90 -8.76 16.06 14.44
C ASN A 90 -7.44 15.30 14.29
N GLN A 91 -6.55 15.46 15.27
CA GLN A 91 -5.20 14.89 15.25
C GLN A 91 -5.17 13.39 15.56
N GLU A 92 -6.24 12.89 16.16
CA GLU A 92 -6.42 11.48 16.55
C GLU A 92 -7.05 10.65 15.42
N ASP A 93 -7.71 11.29 14.45
CA ASP A 93 -8.40 10.58 13.38
C ASP A 93 -7.40 9.96 12.39
N THR A 94 -7.41 8.63 12.33
CA THR A 94 -6.73 7.86 11.29
C THR A 94 -7.77 7.13 10.44
N GLU A 95 -7.67 7.27 9.13
CA GLU A 95 -8.56 6.61 8.18
C GLU A 95 -7.84 5.48 7.45
N LEU A 96 -8.50 4.32 7.38
CA LEU A 96 -8.15 3.23 6.48
C LEU A 96 -8.99 3.32 5.21
N ILE A 97 -8.30 3.31 4.08
CA ILE A 97 -8.88 3.59 2.78
C ILE A 97 -8.70 2.38 1.86
N LEU A 98 -9.73 1.56 1.70
CA LEU A 98 -9.71 0.39 0.81
C LEU A 98 -9.98 0.82 -0.64
N ARG A 99 -8.92 1.11 -1.40
CA ARG A 99 -9.04 1.54 -2.81
C ARG A 99 -9.10 0.39 -3.81
N LEU A 100 -8.52 -0.76 -3.49
CA LEU A 100 -8.65 -1.98 -4.30
C LEU A 100 -9.18 -3.12 -3.45
N ASN A 101 -10.19 -3.82 -3.97
CA ASN A 101 -10.74 -5.03 -3.38
C ASN A 101 -11.22 -5.96 -4.51
N ARG A 102 -10.47 -7.03 -4.79
CA ARG A 102 -10.83 -8.00 -5.84
C ARG A 102 -12.05 -8.87 -5.50
N HIS A 103 -12.45 -8.87 -4.24
CA HIS A 103 -13.46 -9.79 -3.73
C HIS A 103 -14.68 -9.07 -3.15
N GLY A 104 -14.84 -7.77 -3.40
CA GLY A 104 -15.94 -7.00 -2.84
C GLY A 104 -15.89 -5.52 -3.13
N LYS A 105 -16.60 -4.74 -2.30
CA LYS A 105 -16.69 -3.28 -2.42
C LYS A 105 -15.45 -2.61 -1.84
N THR A 106 -15.11 -1.45 -2.40
CA THR A 106 -14.20 -0.48 -1.80
C THR A 106 -14.93 0.35 -0.75
N GLY A 107 -14.18 1.05 0.09
CA GLY A 107 -14.75 1.88 1.14
C GLY A 107 -13.69 2.44 2.07
N ASP A 108 -14.11 3.40 2.88
CA ASP A 108 -13.24 4.11 3.81
C ASP A 108 -13.80 3.92 5.23
N SER A 109 -12.92 3.80 6.22
CA SER A 109 -13.31 3.65 7.62
C SER A 109 -12.36 4.44 8.51
N LEU A 110 -12.90 5.16 9.48
CA LEU A 110 -12.12 5.71 10.58
C LEU A 110 -11.71 4.57 11.52
N LEU A 111 -10.46 4.60 11.97
CA LEU A 111 -10.02 3.81 13.10
C LEU A 111 -10.55 4.44 14.38
N PRO A 112 -10.97 3.62 15.36
CA PRO A 112 -11.34 4.15 16.66
C PRO A 112 -10.12 4.86 17.27
N PRO A 113 -10.33 5.96 18.02
CA PRO A 113 -9.27 6.55 18.82
C PRO A 113 -8.78 5.54 19.87
N ASP A 114 -7.48 5.58 20.16
CA ASP A 114 -6.82 4.75 21.17
C ASP A 114 -7.34 5.01 22.60
#